data_AF-J9F3B5-F1
#
_entry.id   AF-J9F3B5-F1
#
_cell.length_a   1.000
_cell.length_b   1.000
_cell.length_c   1.000
_cell.angle_alpha   90.00
_cell.angle_beta   90.00
_cell.angle_gamma   90.00
#
_symmetry.space_group_name_H-M   'P 1'
#
loop_
_entity.id
_entity.type
_entity.pdbx_description
1 polymer ?
#
loop_
_entity_poly.entity_id
_entity_poly.type
_entity_poly.pdbx_seq_one_letter_code
_entity_poly.pdbx_strand_id
1 'polypeptide(L)' 'YKAGSHGIRIENLILTVPAGQGMFGNYLKFETLTLCPISTRGIVKELLSSEEITWLNQYHQKVYALLSPYLKQEEAAWLK' A
#
# COMPACT_ATOMS: atom_id res chain seq x y z
N TYR A 1 0.70 -17.31 -10.87
CA TYR A 1 0.83 -18.56 -10.11
C TYR A 1 1.61 -19.57 -10.93
N LYS A 2 2.57 -20.27 -10.32
CA LYS A 2 3.35 -21.34 -10.95
C LYS A 2 2.99 -22.68 -10.30
N ALA A 3 2.24 -23.50 -11.03
CA ALA A 3 1.78 -24.81 -10.56
C ALA A 3 2.97 -25.66 -10.07
N GLY A 4 2.78 -26.37 -8.95
CA GLY A 4 3.83 -27.19 -8.32
C GLY A 4 4.99 -26.41 -7.71
N SER A 5 4.89 -25.08 -7.57
CA SER A 5 5.98 -24.26 -7.01
C SER A 5 5.50 -23.15 -6.08
N HIS A 6 4.94 -22.06 -6.61
CA HIS A 6 4.60 -20.88 -5.80
C HIS A 6 3.52 -20.00 -6.42
N GLY A 7 2.93 -19.13 -5.61
CA GLY A 7 1.95 -18.14 -6.00
C GLY A 7 2.12 -16.88 -5.16
N ILE A 8 1.91 -15.72 -5.76
CA ILE A 8 1.95 -14.43 -5.08
C ILE A 8 0.68 -13.69 -5.46
N ARG A 9 -0.02 -13.15 -4.47
CA ARG A 9 -1.13 -12.21 -4.64
C ARG A 9 -1.00 -11.14 -3.57
N ILE A 10 -1.10 -9.88 -4.01
CA ILE A 10 -1.19 -8.71 -3.15
C ILE A 10 -2.60 -8.17 -3.36
N GLU A 11 -3.35 -7.99 -2.28
CA GLU A 11 -4.78 -7.71 -2.33
C GLU A 11 -5.13 -6.66 -1.29
N ASN A 12 -5.77 -5.59 -1.75
CA ASN A 12 -6.28 -4.50 -0.92
C ASN A 12 -7.74 -4.23 -1.29
N LEU A 13 -8.55 -3.91 -0.27
CA LEU A 13 -9.85 -3.29 -0.49
C LEU A 13 -9.64 -1.78 -0.71
N ILE A 14 -10.26 -1.26 -1.75
CA ILE A 14 -10.17 0.15 -2.16
C ILE A 14 -11.56 0.76 -2.34
N LEU A 15 -11.68 2.04 -2.04
CA LEU A 15 -12.90 2.83 -2.22
C LEU A 15 -12.70 3.81 -3.38
N THR A 16 -13.67 3.87 -4.29
CA THR A 16 -13.72 4.90 -5.34
C THR A 16 -14.23 6.21 -4.75
N VAL A 17 -13.42 7.27 -4.84
CA VAL A 17 -13.73 8.59 -4.28
C VAL A 17 -13.49 9.70 -5.32
N PRO A 18 -14.14 10.87 -5.20
CA PRO A 18 -13.85 12.01 -6.07
C PRO A 18 -12.38 12.45 -6.02
N ALA A 19 -11.82 12.75 -7.19
CA ALA A 19 -10.46 13.27 -7.36
C ALA A 19 -10.42 14.75 -7.78
N GLY A 20 -11.59 15.39 -7.91
CA GLY A 20 -11.72 16.79 -8.33
C GLY A 20 -12.22 16.91 -9.77
N GLN A 21 -12.22 18.14 -10.29
CA GLN A 21 -12.60 18.46 -11.66
C GLN A 21 -11.38 18.79 -12.50
N GLY A 22 -11.43 18.45 -13.79
CA GLY A 22 -10.47 18.95 -14.77
C GLY A 22 -11.15 19.19 -16.11
N MET A 23 -10.35 19.30 -17.16
CA MET A 23 -10.78 19.76 -18.50
C MET A 23 -11.98 18.97 -19.08
N PHE A 24 -12.13 17.70 -18.69
CA PHE A 24 -13.15 16.79 -19.21
C PHE A 24 -14.21 16.39 -18.17
N GLY A 25 -14.30 17.10 -17.04
CA GLY A 25 -15.31 16.87 -16.01
C GLY A 25 -14.75 16.33 -14.70
N ASN A 26 -15.57 15.55 -13.98
CA ASN A 26 -15.25 15.00 -12.66
C ASN A 26 -14.36 13.76 -12.80
N TYR A 27 -13.24 13.75 -12.09
CA TYR A 27 -12.34 12.61 -11.99
C TYR A 27 -12.58 11.83 -10.69
N LEU A 28 -12.22 10.55 -10.71
CA LEU A 28 -12.26 9.65 -9.57
C LEU A 28 -10.85 9.13 -9.26
N LYS A 29 -10.61 8.76 -8.01
CA LYS A 29 -9.40 8.10 -7.53
C LYS A 29 -9.75 6.99 -6.54
N PHE A 30 -8.75 6.22 -6.17
CA PHE A 30 -8.89 5.19 -5.15
C PHE A 30 -8.32 5.65 -3.81
N GLU A 31 -9.03 5.30 -2.75
CA GLU A 31 -8.55 5.34 -1.37
C GLU A 31 -8.40 3.91 -0.86
N THR A 32 -7.23 3.57 -0.31
CA THR A 32 -6.98 2.24 0.26
C THR A 32 -7.57 2.13 1.66
N LEU A 33 -8.46 1.14 1.85
CA LEU A 33 -9.07 0.81 3.14
C LEU A 33 -8.26 -0.22 3.92
N THR A 34 -7.65 -1.19 3.23
CA THR A 34 -6.78 -2.17 3.87
C THR A 34 -5.52 -1.51 4.43
N LEU A 35 -5.30 -1.66 5.76
CA LEU A 35 -4.10 -1.19 6.46
C LEU A 35 -3.23 -2.39 6.83
N CYS A 36 -2.42 -2.87 5.89
CA CYS A 36 -1.52 -4.01 6.11
C CYS A 36 -0.20 -3.76 5.37
N PRO A 37 0.98 -3.85 6.00
CA PRO A 37 2.23 -3.60 5.31
C PRO A 37 2.48 -4.62 4.19
N ILE A 38 2.81 -4.14 3.00
CA ILE A 38 3.26 -4.99 1.88
C ILE A 38 4.69 -5.47 2.16
N SER A 39 4.94 -6.78 2.05
CA SER A 39 6.28 -7.34 2.24
C SER A 39 7.25 -6.86 1.15
N THR A 40 8.39 -6.31 1.55
CA THR A 40 9.43 -5.81 0.63
C THR A 40 10.46 -6.86 0.22
N ARG A 41 10.48 -8.02 0.90
CA ARG A 41 11.51 -9.07 0.71
C ARG A 41 11.58 -9.61 -0.72
N GLY A 42 10.47 -9.60 -1.45
CA GLY A 42 10.38 -10.10 -2.83
C GLY A 42 10.44 -9.02 -3.90
N ILE A 43 10.69 -7.76 -3.53
CA ILE A 43 10.71 -6.63 -4.47
C ILE A 43 12.08 -6.55 -5.15
N VAL A 44 12.10 -6.60 -6.48
CA VAL A 44 13.27 -6.24 -7.30
C VAL A 44 13.19 -4.72 -7.52
N LYS A 45 13.94 -3.95 -6.73
CA LYS A 45 13.81 -2.49 -6.65
C LYS A 45 14.06 -1.78 -7.98
N GLU A 46 14.93 -2.35 -8.81
CA GLU A 46 15.32 -1.83 -10.12
C GLU A 46 14.18 -1.85 -11.14
N LEU A 47 13.12 -2.63 -10.87
CA LEU A 47 11.91 -2.66 -11.69
C LEU A 47 10.88 -1.60 -11.28
N LEU A 48 11.11 -0.86 -10.20
CA LEU A 48 10.21 0.18 -9.72
C LEU A 48 10.67 1.55 -10.16
N SER A 49 9.72 2.37 -10.58
CA SER A 49 9.90 3.81 -10.74
C SER A 49 10.09 4.51 -9.38
N SER A 50 10.62 5.73 -9.42
CA SER A 50 10.71 6.58 -8.23
C SER A 50 9.34 6.89 -7.62
N GLU A 51 8.30 6.97 -8.45
CA GLU A 51 6.93 7.23 -8.01
C GLU A 51 6.34 6.03 -7.25
N GLU A 52 6.56 4.81 -7.73
CA GLU A 52 6.11 3.59 -7.06
C GLU A 52 6.84 3.35 -5.73
N ILE A 53 8.15 3.65 -5.68
CA ILE A 53 8.92 3.62 -4.43
C ILE A 53 8.34 4.63 -3.43
N THR A 54 8.05 5.84 -3.90
CA THR A 54 7.48 6.91 -3.06
C THR A 54 6.10 6.51 -2.56
N TRP A 55 5.25 5.96 -3.43
CA TRP A 55 3.92 5.47 -3.07
C TRP A 55 3.99 4.36 -2.02
N LEU A 56 4.89 3.38 -2.17
CA LEU A 56 5.04 2.27 -1.22
C LEU A 56 5.47 2.77 0.16
N ASN A 57 6.45 3.68 0.20
CA ASN A 57 6.92 4.29 1.45
C ASN A 57 5.81 5.10 2.14
N GLN A 58 5.06 5.90 1.38
CA GLN A 58 3.92 6.66 1.89
C GLN A 58 2.81 5.74 2.41
N TYR A 59 2.55 4.64 1.72
CA TYR A 59 1.59 3.62 2.16
C TYR A 59 2.02 2.99 3.49
N HIS A 60 3.27 2.51 3.60
CA HIS A 60 3.78 1.94 4.85
C HIS A 60 3.78 2.95 6.00
N GLN A 61 4.13 4.21 5.73
CA GLN A 61 4.05 5.28 6.73
C GLN A 61 2.60 5.53 7.18
N LYS A 62 1.62 5.53 6.26
CA LYS A 62 0.19 5.63 6.59
C LYS A 62 -0.27 4.45 7.47
N VAL A 63 0.12 3.23 7.10
CA VAL A 63 -0.20 2.01 7.87
C VAL A 63 0.36 2.11 9.29
N TYR A 64 1.64 2.44 9.44
CA TYR A 64 2.26 2.61 10.75
C TYR A 64 1.55 3.70 11.57
N ALA A 65 1.37 4.89 11.01
CA ALA A 65 0.78 6.02 11.74
C ALA A 65 -0.65 5.77 12.23
N LEU A 66 -1.46 5.04 11.45
CA LEU A 66 -2.84 4.73 11.81
C LEU A 66 -2.95 3.56 12.79
N LEU A 67 -2.04 2.56 12.71
CA LEU A 67 -2.12 1.38 13.57
C LEU A 67 -1.33 1.51 14.87
N SER A 68 -0.16 2.15 14.85
CA SER A 68 0.75 2.21 16.00
C SER A 68 0.12 2.71 17.31
N PRO A 69 -0.82 3.67 17.31
CA PRO A 69 -1.46 4.11 18.56
C PRO A 69 -2.29 3.04 19.27
N TYR A 70 -2.69 1.98 18.55
CA TYR A 70 -3.53 0.89 19.04
C TYR A 70 -2.74 -0.39 19.33
N LEU A 71 -1.42 -0.37 19.12
CA LEU A 71 -0.53 -1.51 19.27
C LEU A 71 0.30 -1.39 20.54
N LYS A 72 0.72 -2.54 21.08
CA LYS A 72 1.76 -2.57 22.12
C LYS A 72 3.08 -2.11 21.55
N GLN A 73 4.00 -1.71 22.42
CA GLN A 73 5.32 -1.21 22.01
C GLN A 73 6.09 -2.20 21.12
N GLU A 74 6.06 -3.49 21.46
CA GLU A 74 6.74 -4.54 20.68
C GLU A 74 6.12 -4.73 19.30
N GLU A 75 4.79 -4.69 19.20
CA GLU A 75 4.04 -4.82 17.95
C GLU A 75 4.25 -3.59 17.04
N ALA A 76 4.23 -2.39 17.62
CA ALA A 76 4.55 -1.16 16.92
C ALA A 76 6.00 -1.17 16.43
N ALA A 77 6.95 -1.64 17.25
CA ALA A 77 8.34 -1.77 16.84
C ALA A 77 8.53 -2.78 15.69
N TRP A 78 7.76 -3.88 15.69
CA TRP A 78 7.75 -4.84 14.59
C TRP A 78 7.14 -4.26 13.29
N LEU A 79 6.12 -3.40 13.41
CA LEU A 79 5.45 -2.78 12.25
C LEU A 79 6.30 -1.68 11.58
N LYS A 80 7.27 -1.13 12.30
CA LYS A 80 8.11 0.00 11.86
C LYS A 80 9.16 -0.41 10.84
#